data_AF-A0A7W1KQA5-F1
#
_entry.id   AF-A0A7W1KQA5-F1
#
_cell.length_a   1.000
_cell.length_b   1.000
_cell.length_c   1.000
_cell.angle_alpha   90.00
_cell.angle_beta   90.00
_cell.angle_gamma   90.00
#
_symmetry.space_group_name_H-M   'P 1'
#
loop_
_entity.id
_entity.type
_entity.pdbx_description
1 polymer ?
#
loop_
_entity_poly.entity_id
_entity_poly.type
_entity_poly.pdbx_seq_one_letter_code
_entity_poly.pdbx_strand_id
1 'polypeptide(L)'
;MILDNHFHAILAAPDLSRVTTDFKRHTARQLLDLLEREKAQWLLPQLRYHCAAHKTESEYQVWQEGFHPQSIPTDEIMLQKLEYLHNNPVKRGLVAAPAQLALFLGARMGAWSDAIATL
;
A
#
# COMPACT_ATOMS: atom_id res chain seq x y z
N MET A 1 2.55 -2.36 -6.37
CA MET A 1 2.95 -1.18 -7.15
C MET A 1 3.01 0.02 -6.23
N ILE A 2 4.16 0.66 -6.09
CA ILE A 2 4.31 1.92 -5.36
C ILE A 2 4.23 3.05 -6.38
N LEU A 3 3.40 4.05 -6.09
CA LEU A 3 3.32 5.32 -6.81
C LEU A 3 3.87 6.43 -5.91
N ASP A 4 3.88 7.66 -6.41
CA ASP A 4 4.36 8.84 -5.73
C ASP A 4 3.63 9.14 -4.41
N ASN A 5 2.34 8.81 -4.32
CA ASN A 5 1.51 9.13 -3.14
C ASN A 5 0.63 7.99 -2.60
N HIS A 6 0.58 6.84 -3.26
CA HIS A 6 -0.12 5.64 -2.78
C HIS A 6 0.56 4.37 -3.27
N PHE A 7 0.13 3.22 -2.78
CA PHE A 7 0.53 1.94 -3.34
C PHE A 7 -0.69 1.06 -3.56
N HIS A 8 -0.55 0.17 -4.52
CA HIS A 8 -1.48 -0.90 -4.79
C HIS A 8 -0.85 -2.23 -4.44
N ALA A 9 -1.60 -3.09 -3.76
CA ALA A 9 -1.20 -4.45 -3.46
C ALA A 9 -2.37 -5.40 -3.68
N ILE A 10 -2.05 -6.63 -4.08
CA ILE A 10 -2.94 -7.77 -4.01
C ILE A 10 -2.52 -8.53 -2.75
N LEU A 11 -3.42 -8.63 -1.79
CA LEU A 11 -3.15 -9.20 -0.47
C LEU A 11 -4.14 -10.32 -0.21
N ALA A 12 -3.63 -11.43 0.35
CA ALA A 12 -4.44 -12.55 0.81
C ALA A 12 -3.97 -12.94 2.22
N ALA A 13 -4.89 -12.88 3.17
CA ALA A 13 -4.62 -13.25 4.56
C ALA A 13 -5.93 -13.66 5.26
N PRO A 14 -5.88 -14.58 6.24
CA PRO A 14 -7.06 -14.94 7.04
C PRO A 14 -7.70 -13.76 7.77
N ASP A 15 -6.86 -12.82 8.26
CA ASP A 15 -7.30 -11.56 8.86
C ASP A 15 -6.62 -10.39 8.17
N LEU A 16 -7.22 -9.98 7.07
CA LEU A 16 -6.69 -8.97 6.17
C LEU A 16 -6.70 -7.57 6.78
N SER A 17 -7.67 -7.29 7.65
CA SER A 17 -7.76 -6.03 8.38
C SER A 17 -6.57 -5.87 9.33
N ARG A 18 -6.27 -6.93 10.09
CA ARG A 18 -5.09 -6.96 10.98
C ARG A 18 -3.80 -6.87 10.21
N VAL A 19 -3.61 -7.67 9.16
CA VAL A 19 -2.38 -7.63 8.34
C VAL A 19 -2.17 -6.25 7.74
N THR A 20 -3.22 -5.62 7.21
CA THR A 20 -3.13 -4.26 6.64
C THR A 20 -2.79 -3.22 7.71
N THR A 21 -3.37 -3.35 8.90
CA THR A 21 -3.10 -2.46 10.04
C THR A 21 -1.66 -2.58 10.51
N ASP A 22 -1.17 -3.82 10.68
CA ASP A 22 0.19 -4.11 11.11
C ASP A 22 1.21 -3.65 10.05
N PHE A 23 0.91 -3.87 8.75
CA PHE A 23 1.72 -3.36 7.65
C PHE A 23 1.85 -1.83 7.70
N LYS A 24 0.73 -1.11 7.79
CA LYS A 24 0.74 0.37 7.85
C LYS A 24 1.51 0.86 9.07
N ARG A 25 1.30 0.25 10.24
CA ARG A 25 2.00 0.61 11.48
C ARG A 25 3.51 0.38 11.36
N HIS A 26 3.91 -0.80 10.90
CA HIS A 26 5.32 -1.17 10.79
C HIS A 26 6.05 -0.28 9.79
N THR A 27 5.49 -0.11 8.59
CA THR A 27 6.12 0.71 7.54
C THR A 27 6.13 2.19 7.88
N ALA A 28 5.11 2.72 8.54
CA ALA A 28 5.12 4.11 8.99
C ALA A 28 6.30 4.39 9.93
N ARG A 29 6.56 3.50 10.89
CA ARG A 29 7.72 3.64 11.81
C ARG A 29 9.03 3.61 11.06
N GLN A 30 9.24 2.62 10.19
CA GLN A 30 10.46 2.49 9.39
C GLN A 30 10.70 3.72 8.49
N LEU A 31 9.63 4.25 7.88
CA LEU A 31 9.71 5.45 7.05
C LEU A 31 10.03 6.70 7.86
N LEU A 32 9.40 6.88 9.02
CA LEU A 32 9.71 8.02 9.89
C LEU A 32 11.16 7.96 10.40
N ASP A 33 11.61 6.78 10.87
CA ASP A 33 12.99 6.56 11.30
C ASP A 33 13.99 6.91 10.17
N LEU A 34 13.68 6.54 8.93
CA LEU A 34 14.50 6.88 7.77
C LEU A 34 14.50 8.40 7.50
N LEU A 35 13.32 9.02 7.46
CA LEU A 35 13.17 10.45 7.16
C LEU A 35 13.84 11.34 8.22
N GLU A 36 13.80 10.93 9.48
CA GLU A 36 14.50 11.61 10.57
C GLU A 36 16.02 11.49 10.43
N ARG A 37 16.54 10.29 10.11
CA ARG A 37 17.98 10.07 9.87
C ARG A 37 18.49 10.88 8.68
N GLU A 38 17.75 10.88 7.58
CA GLU A 38 18.06 11.63 6.36
C GLU A 38 17.80 13.14 6.52
N LYS A 39 17.26 13.57 7.66
CA LYS A 39 16.87 14.97 7.93
C LYS A 39 16.05 15.53 6.78
N ALA A 40 14.99 14.82 6.39
CA ALA A 40 14.11 15.21 5.30
C ALA A 40 13.27 16.45 5.68
N GLN A 41 13.92 17.62 5.68
CA GLN A 41 13.41 18.91 6.18
C GLN A 41 12.14 19.36 5.46
N TRP A 42 11.95 18.93 4.21
CA TRP A 42 10.76 19.25 3.46
C TRP A 42 9.59 18.31 3.76
N LEU A 43 9.82 16.99 3.91
CA LEU A 43 8.74 16.00 4.00
C LEU A 43 8.17 15.84 5.42
N LEU A 44 9.03 15.85 6.45
CA LEU A 44 8.58 15.69 7.84
C LEU A 44 7.54 16.76 8.25
N PRO A 45 7.71 18.06 7.95
CA PRO A 45 6.68 19.06 8.25
C PRO A 45 5.35 18.81 7.55
N GLN A 46 5.37 18.27 6.31
CA GLN A 46 4.14 17.94 5.58
C GLN A 46 3.38 16.80 6.28
N LEU A 47 4.09 15.74 6.68
CA LEU A 47 3.51 14.61 7.41
C LEU A 47 2.91 15.02 8.76
N ARG A 48 3.50 16.02 9.42
CA ARG A 48 2.96 16.61 10.65
C ARG A 48 1.74 17.48 10.38
N TYR A 49 1.83 18.36 9.38
CA TYR A 49 0.75 19.28 9.03
C TYR A 49 -0.52 18.54 8.58
N HIS A 50 -0.36 17.44 7.84
CA HIS A 50 -1.46 16.59 7.38
C HIS A 50 -1.85 15.48 8.37
N CYS A 51 -1.29 15.48 9.59
CA CYS A 51 -1.77 14.58 10.63
C CYS A 51 -3.22 14.91 10.98
N ALA A 52 -4.08 13.90 11.06
CA ALA A 52 -5.49 14.11 11.34
C ALA A 52 -5.67 14.73 12.74
N ALA A 53 -6.50 15.77 12.84
CA ALA A 53 -6.63 16.56 14.07
C ALA A 53 -7.05 15.73 15.30
N HIS A 54 -7.75 14.61 15.11
CA HIS A 54 -8.16 13.70 16.18
C HIS A 54 -7.06 12.74 16.66
N LYS A 55 -5.90 12.69 15.99
CA LYS A 55 -4.75 11.86 16.41
C LYS A 55 -3.88 12.61 17.41
N THR A 56 -4.20 12.47 18.68
CA THR A 56 -3.43 13.10 19.77
C THR A 56 -2.17 12.32 20.15
N GLU A 57 -2.09 11.02 19.82
CA GLU A 57 -0.97 10.14 20.16
C GLU A 57 0.12 10.06 19.09
N SER A 58 -0.05 10.75 17.95
CA SER A 58 0.89 10.68 16.81
C SER A 58 1.19 12.07 16.27
N GLU A 59 2.47 12.48 16.27
CA GLU A 59 2.88 13.76 15.68
C GLU A 59 2.81 13.73 14.13
N TYR A 60 3.08 12.56 13.53
CA TYR A 60 3.13 12.40 12.08
C TYR A 60 2.08 11.42 11.58
N GLN A 61 1.58 11.63 10.36
CA GLN A 61 0.75 10.66 9.65
C GLN A 61 1.33 10.32 8.28
N VAL A 62 1.84 9.09 8.16
CA VAL A 62 2.36 8.56 6.88
C VAL A 62 1.23 8.03 6.00
N TRP A 63 0.33 7.23 6.59
CA TRP A 63 -0.75 6.58 5.86
C TRP A 63 -2.10 7.25 6.14
N GLN A 64 -2.91 7.38 5.09
CA GLN A 64 -4.33 7.69 5.25
C GLN A 64 -5.05 6.60 6.05
N GLU A 65 -6.09 7.02 6.76
CA GLU A 65 -6.96 6.12 7.53
C GLU A 65 -7.82 5.26 6.60
N GLY A 66 -8.14 4.05 7.05
CA GLY A 66 -8.89 3.07 6.26
C GLY A 66 -8.10 2.51 5.08
N PHE A 67 -8.73 1.64 4.32
CA PHE A 67 -8.24 1.13 3.04
C PHE A 67 -9.47 0.79 2.19
N HIS A 68 -9.30 0.69 0.88
CA HIS A 68 -10.39 0.38 -0.04
C HIS A 68 -10.23 -1.03 -0.63
N PRO A 69 -10.65 -2.08 0.09
CA PRO A 69 -10.56 -3.45 -0.40
C PRO A 69 -11.51 -3.66 -1.59
N GLN A 70 -10.98 -4.23 -2.67
CA GLN A 70 -11.79 -4.81 -3.74
C GLN A 70 -11.66 -6.32 -3.71
N SER A 71 -12.76 -7.03 -3.47
CA SER A 71 -12.79 -8.50 -3.47
C SER A 71 -12.37 -9.06 -4.84
N ILE A 72 -11.59 -10.14 -4.81
CA ILE A 72 -11.10 -10.87 -5.99
C ILE A 72 -11.63 -12.31 -5.92
N PRO A 73 -12.90 -12.56 -6.29
CA PRO A 73 -13.54 -13.86 -6.05
C PRO A 73 -13.08 -14.96 -7.01
N THR A 74 -12.41 -14.63 -8.12
CA THR A 74 -11.97 -15.58 -9.15
C THR A 74 -10.56 -15.30 -9.65
N ASP A 75 -9.91 -16.35 -10.14
CA ASP A 75 -8.58 -16.30 -10.76
C ASP A 75 -8.55 -15.36 -11.98
N GLU A 76 -9.64 -15.30 -12.74
CA GLU A 76 -9.77 -14.38 -13.87
C GLU A 76 -9.72 -12.91 -13.43
N ILE A 77 -10.44 -12.57 -12.35
CA ILE A 77 -10.41 -11.22 -11.78
C ILE A 77 -9.02 -10.93 -11.18
N MET A 78 -8.38 -11.92 -10.56
CA MET A 78 -7.02 -11.79 -10.03
C MET A 78 -6.03 -11.43 -11.15
N LEU A 79 -6.07 -12.18 -12.25
CA LEU A 79 -5.21 -11.95 -13.42
C LEU A 79 -5.49 -10.58 -14.04
N GLN A 80 -6.76 -10.19 -14.17
CA GLN A 80 -7.12 -8.86 -14.66
C GLN A 80 -6.56 -7.73 -13.79
N LYS A 81 -6.65 -7.87 -12.46
CA LYS A 81 -6.10 -6.88 -11.51
C LYS A 81 -4.58 -6.87 -11.56
N LEU A 82 -3.94 -8.04 -11.64
CA LEU A 82 -2.50 -8.17 -11.76
C LEU A 82 -1.99 -7.49 -13.04
N GLU A 83 -2.64 -7.77 -14.17
CA GLU A 83 -2.32 -7.17 -15.46
C GLU A 83 -2.54 -5.65 -15.44
N TYR A 84 -3.62 -5.18 -14.81
CA TYR A 84 -3.86 -3.76 -14.60
C TYR A 84 -2.71 -3.11 -13.81
N LEU A 85 -2.33 -3.69 -12.67
CA LEU A 85 -1.24 -3.17 -11.83
C LEU A 85 0.12 -3.18 -12.54
N HIS A 86 0.37 -4.17 -13.38
CA HIS A 86 1.60 -4.28 -14.15
C HIS A 86 1.67 -3.21 -15.26
N ASN A 87 0.55 -2.96 -15.93
CA ASN A 87 0.49 -2.05 -17.07
C ASN A 87 0.23 -0.58 -16.68
N ASN A 88 -0.29 -0.30 -15.48
CA ASN A 88 -0.63 1.06 -15.06
C ASN A 88 0.58 2.04 -15.10
N PRO A 89 1.79 1.66 -14.65
CA PRO A 89 2.97 2.53 -14.75
C PRO A 89 3.31 2.94 -16.18
N VAL A 90 3.19 2.02 -17.14
CA VAL A 90 3.46 2.29 -18.56
C VAL A 90 2.37 3.19 -19.13
N LYS A 91 1.10 2.89 -18.85
CA LYS A 91 -0.04 3.73 -19.30
C LYS A 91 0.03 5.16 -18.75
N ARG A 92 0.55 5.33 -17.52
CA ARG A 92 0.77 6.65 -16.91
C ARG A 92 2.07 7.33 -17.34
N GLY A 93 2.86 6.71 -18.22
CA GLY A 93 4.14 7.24 -18.68
C GLY A 93 5.23 7.32 -17.60
N LEU A 94 5.05 6.62 -16.48
CA LEU A 94 5.99 6.62 -15.35
C LEU A 94 7.23 5.77 -15.64
N VAL A 95 7.10 4.75 -16.49
CA VAL A 95 8.18 3.83 -16.89
C VAL A 95 8.03 3.42 -18.35
N ALA A 96 9.15 3.14 -19.02
CA ALA A 96 9.17 2.71 -20.43
C ALA A 96 8.70 1.26 -20.63
N ALA A 97 8.74 0.43 -19.57
CA ALA A 97 8.32 -0.97 -19.59
C ALA A 97 7.65 -1.35 -18.27
N PRO A 98 6.72 -2.32 -18.25
CA PRO A 98 6.05 -2.75 -17.04
C PRO A 98 7.05 -3.16 -15.94
N ALA A 99 6.95 -2.54 -14.76
CA ALA A 99 7.76 -2.96 -13.62
C ALA A 99 7.18 -4.26 -13.01
N GLN A 100 8.03 -5.22 -12.66
CA GLN A 100 7.64 -6.48 -11.98
C GLN A 100 7.04 -6.28 -10.56
N LEU A 101 6.93 -5.05 -10.05
CA LEU A 101 6.68 -4.79 -8.63
C LEU A 101 5.18 -4.86 -8.23
N ALA A 102 4.60 -6.05 -8.33
CA ALA A 102 3.50 -6.46 -7.47
C ALA A 102 4.09 -7.06 -6.19
N LEU A 103 3.91 -6.40 -5.04
CA LEU A 103 4.22 -7.00 -3.75
C LEU A 103 3.17 -8.08 -3.48
N PHE A 104 3.55 -9.33 -3.72
CA PHE A 104 2.73 -10.50 -3.39
C PHE A 104 3.09 -10.95 -1.96
N LEU A 105 2.23 -10.64 -1.00
CA LEU A 105 2.31 -11.17 0.35
C LEU A 105 1.27 -12.30 0.46
N GLY A 106 1.72 -13.53 0.23
CA GLY A 106 0.88 -14.73 0.31
C GLY A 106 1.35 -15.68 1.42
N ALA A 107 0.50 -15.88 2.42
CA ALA A 107 0.56 -17.10 3.23
C ALA A 107 -0.18 -18.20 2.45
N ARG A 108 0.47 -19.36 2.27
CA ARG A 108 -0.05 -20.57 1.63
C ARG A 108 -1.57 -20.73 1.86
N MET A 109 -2.39 -20.75 0.80
CA MET A 109 -3.50 -21.70 0.63
C MET A 109 -4.32 -21.45 -0.64
N GLY A 110 -4.97 -22.52 -1.11
CA GLY A 110 -5.88 -22.52 -2.23
C GLY A 110 -7.22 -21.83 -1.95
N ALA A 111 -7.86 -21.42 -3.04
CA ALA A 111 -9.06 -20.58 -3.16
C ALA A 111 -8.83 -19.09 -2.82
N TRP A 112 -8.94 -18.26 -3.86
CA TRP A 112 -8.69 -16.81 -3.85
C TRP A 112 -9.85 -15.97 -3.30
N SER A 113 -10.89 -16.60 -2.73
CA SER A 113 -12.12 -15.94 -2.28
C SER A 113 -11.90 -14.78 -1.30
N ASP A 114 -10.76 -14.77 -0.61
CA ASP A 114 -10.45 -13.85 0.48
C ASP A 114 -9.38 -12.80 0.08
N ALA A 115 -8.95 -12.79 -1.18
CA ALA A 115 -7.98 -11.81 -1.67
C ALA A 115 -8.64 -10.45 -1.94
N ILE A 116 -7.94 -9.36 -1.57
CA ILE A 116 -8.33 -8.00 -1.95
C ILE A 116 -7.24 -7.31 -2.74
N ALA A 117 -7.65 -6.46 -3.69
CA ALA A 117 -6.80 -5.41 -4.21
C ALA A 117 -7.04 -4.12 -3.43
N THR A 118 -5.97 -3.40 -3.07
CA THR A 118 -6.09 -1.99 -2.69
C THR A 118 -5.83 -1.15 -3.94
N LEU A 119 -6.86 -0.46 -4.44
CA LEU A 119 -6.70 0.59 -5.45
C LEU A 119 -6.26 1.91 -4.79
#